data_AF-A0A2T4IKI6-F1
#
_entry.id   AF-A0A2T4IKI6-F1
#
_cell.length_a   1.000
_cell.length_b   1.000
_cell.length_c   1.000
_cell.angle_alpha   90.00
_cell.angle_beta   90.00
_cell.angle_gamma   90.00
#
_symmetry.space_group_name_H-M   'P 1'
#
loop_
_entity.id
_entity.type
_entity.pdbx_description
1 polymer ?
#
loop_
_entity_poly.entity_id
_entity_poly.type
_entity_poly.pdbx_seq_one_letter_code
_entity_poly.pdbx_strand_id
1 'polypeptide(L)' 'MEGRTDEEKAVYGREQIIAVLREHEAGAKAGDLARKHGISEATLYNWKAKG' A
#
# COMPACT_ATOMS: atom_id res chain seq x y z
N MET A 1 -24.55 21.68 1.35
CA MET A 1 -23.34 21.72 0.51
C MET A 1 -22.65 20.38 0.74
N GLU A 2 -23.06 19.37 -0.02
CA GLU A 2 -22.43 18.05 -0.01
C GLU A 2 -21.09 18.15 -0.73
N GLY A 3 -20.10 17.38 -0.30
CA GLY A 3 -18.87 17.20 -1.10
C GLY A 3 -17.59 17.25 -0.29
N ARG A 4 -17.33 16.19 0.47
CA ARG A 4 -16.31 15.17 0.16
C ARG A 4 -16.02 14.38 1.43
N THR A 5 -16.65 13.22 1.51
CA THR A 5 -16.35 12.16 2.48
C THR A 5 -14.86 11.85 2.49
N ASP A 6 -14.37 11.33 3.63
CA ASP A 6 -13.02 10.79 3.92
C ASP A 6 -12.30 9.97 2.81
N GLU A 7 -12.98 9.67 1.69
CA GLU A 7 -12.43 9.03 0.49
C GLU A 7 -11.38 9.87 -0.24
N GLU A 8 -11.36 11.20 -0.12
CA GLU A 8 -10.32 12.02 -0.78
C GLU A 8 -8.93 11.95 -0.11
N LYS A 9 -8.82 11.28 1.05
CA LYS A 9 -7.53 11.09 1.75
C LYS A 9 -7.19 9.63 2.04
N ALA A 10 -7.98 8.68 1.56
CA ALA A 10 -7.71 7.25 1.73
C ALA A 10 -6.70 6.77 0.69
N VAL A 11 -5.41 7.07 0.95
CA VAL A 11 -4.32 6.90 -0.01
C VAL A 11 -4.06 5.44 -0.44
N TYR A 12 -4.47 4.40 0.29
CA TYR A 12 -4.54 3.01 -0.19
C TYR A 12 -5.54 2.22 0.66
N GLY A 13 -6.27 1.28 0.07
CA GLY A 13 -7.21 0.42 0.82
C GLY A 13 -6.49 -0.54 1.78
N ARG A 14 -7.06 -0.83 2.96
CA ARG A 14 -6.45 -1.74 3.94
C ARG A 14 -6.18 -3.14 3.36
N GLU A 15 -7.08 -3.65 2.52
CA GLU A 15 -6.92 -4.94 1.86
C GLU A 15 -5.72 -4.95 0.92
N GLN A 16 -5.51 -3.86 0.17
CA GLN A 16 -4.36 -3.70 -0.71
C GLN A 16 -3.05 -3.66 0.10
N ILE A 17 -3.02 -2.93 1.22
CA ILE A 17 -1.86 -2.88 2.11
C ILE A 17 -1.52 -4.29 2.64
N ILE A 18 -2.52 -5.03 3.14
CA ILE A 18 -2.32 -6.38 3.68
C ILE A 18 -1.84 -7.35 2.59
N ALA A 19 -2.42 -7.28 1.38
CA ALA A 19 -2.02 -8.13 0.26
C ALA A 19 -0.55 -7.91 -0.11
N VAL A 20 -0.14 -6.64 -0.27
CA VAL A 20 1.24 -6.28 -0.61
C VAL A 20 2.21 -6.72 0.49
N LEU A 21 1.88 -6.49 1.76
CA LEU A 21 2.73 -6.90 2.89
C LEU A 21 2.91 -8.43 2.92
N ARG A 22 1.85 -9.21 2.73
CA ARG A 22 1.92 -10.68 2.67
C ARG A 22 2.76 -11.19 1.50
N GLU A 23 2.59 -10.63 0.31
CA GLU A 23 3.41 -11.01 -0.84
C GLU A 23 4.89 -10.70 -0.57
N HIS A 24 5.17 -9.57 0.10
CA HIS A 24 6.52 -9.20 0.47
C HIS A 24 7.12 -10.13 1.54
N GLU A 25 6.34 -10.52 2.55
CA GLU A 25 6.74 -11.51 3.56
C GLU A 25 6.97 -12.90 2.96
N ALA A 26 6.24 -13.24 1.89
CA ALA A 26 6.46 -14.46 1.11
C ALA A 26 7.75 -14.42 0.25
N GLY A 27 8.52 -13.33 0.31
CA GLY A 27 9.81 -13.17 -0.36
C GLY A 27 9.75 -12.44 -1.70
N ALA A 28 8.61 -11.85 -2.09
CA ALA A 28 8.54 -11.03 -3.29
C ALA A 28 9.38 -9.75 -3.12
N LYS A 29 10.06 -9.33 -4.19
CA LYS A 29 10.90 -8.13 -4.18
C LYS A 29 10.05 -6.87 -4.13
N ALA A 30 10.47 -5.90 -3.32
CA ALA A 30 9.79 -4.63 -3.15
C ALA A 30 9.55 -3.91 -4.49
N GLY A 31 10.56 -3.85 -5.37
CA GLY A 31 10.44 -3.22 -6.69
C GLY A 31 9.43 -3.89 -7.63
N ASP A 32 9.22 -5.20 -7.55
CA ASP A 32 8.21 -5.90 -8.33
C ASP A 32 6.81 -5.63 -7.78
N LEU A 33 6.66 -5.62 -6.46
CA LEU A 33 5.40 -5.26 -5.79
C LEU A 33 5.01 -3.80 -6.06
N ALA A 34 5.99 -2.90 -6.05
CA ALA A 34 5.82 -1.48 -6.38
C ALA A 34 5.19 -1.31 -7.77
N ARG A 35 5.77 -1.97 -8.78
CA ARG A 35 5.23 -1.92 -10.15
C ARG A 35 3.88 -2.62 -10.29
N LYS A 36 3.72 -3.80 -9.66
CA LYS A 36 2.49 -4.61 -9.75
C LYS A 36 1.28 -3.90 -9.13
N HIS A 37 1.49 -3.24 -7.99
CA HIS A 37 0.42 -2.64 -7.20
C HIS A 37 0.31 -1.12 -7.38
N GLY A 38 1.12 -0.53 -8.27
CA GLY A 38 1.11 0.90 -8.54
C GLY A 38 1.57 1.75 -7.35
N ILE A 39 2.45 1.21 -6.52
CA ILE A 39 2.97 1.89 -5.33
C ILE A 39 4.47 2.14 -5.46
N SER A 40 5.01 3.05 -4.66
CA SER A 40 6.46 3.23 -4.56
C SER A 40 7.06 2.25 -3.55
N GLU A 41 8.31 1.82 -3.75
CA GLU A 41 9.02 1.01 -2.76
C GLU A 41 9.08 1.70 -1.39
N ALA A 42 9.24 3.02 -1.37
CA ALA A 42 9.18 3.82 -0.15
C ALA A 42 7.86 3.66 0.61
N THR A 43 6.72 3.56 -0.09
CA THR A 43 5.40 3.32 0.51
C THR A 43 5.36 1.96 1.21
N LEU A 44 5.88 0.92 0.57
CA LEU A 44 5.97 -0.42 1.16
C LEU A 44 6.82 -0.43 2.44
N TYR A 45 7.99 0.22 2.43
CA TYR A 45 8.82 0.34 3.63
C TYR A 45 8.14 1.14 4.74
N ASN A 46 7.41 2.21 4.40
CA ASN A 46 6.66 2.99 5.39
C ASN A 46 5.57 2.17 6.08
N TRP A 47 4.91 1.25 5.36
CA TRP A 47 3.95 0.33 5.98
C TRP A 47 4.62 -0.67 6.91
N LYS A 48 5.77 -1.23 6.50
CA LYS A 48 6.55 -2.13 7.36
C LYS A 48 7.15 -1.46 8.59
N ALA A 49 7.51 -0.17 8.50
CA ALA A 49 8.06 0.57 9.63
C ALA A 49 7.00 1.03 10.64
N LYS A 50 5.71 1.04 10.23
CA LYS A 50 4.57 1.41 11.08
C LYS A 50 3.82 0.22 11.69
N GLY A 51 4.02 -0.98 11.15
CA GLY A 51 3.52 -2.24 11.72
C GLY A 51 4.46 -2.78 12.78
#